data_AF-A0A9P1E8Y2-F1
#
_entry.id   AF-A0A9P1E8Y2-F1
#
_cell.length_a   1.000
_cell.length_b   1.000
_cell.length_c   1.000
_cell.angle_alpha   90.00
_cell.angle_beta   90.00
_cell.angle_gamma   90.00
#
_symmetry.space_group_name_H-M   'P 1'
#
loop_
_entity.id
_entity.type
_entity.pdbx_description
1 polymer ?
#
loop_
_entity_poly.entity_id
_entity_poly.type
_entity_poly.pdbx_seq_one_letter_code
_entity_poly.pdbx_strand_id
1 'polypeptide(L)' 'MKKEFHRMAKAVTNQVADNYYRPDLKKAALARLSAVNRSLKVVKSGPKKKNRQA' A
#
# COMPACT_ATOMS: atom_id res chain seq x y z
N MET A 1 -12.85 0.89 -0.69
CA MET A 1 -11.65 0.02 -0.66
C MET A 1 -10.86 -0.06 -1.98
N LYS A 2 -11.34 -0.63 -3.10
CA LYS A 2 -10.48 -0.81 -4.30
C LYS A 2 -9.92 0.49 -4.92
N LYS A 3 -10.69 1.59 -4.88
CA LYS A 3 -10.28 2.89 -5.47
C LYS A 3 -9.32 3.71 -4.59
N GLU A 4 -9.27 3.46 -3.28
CA GLU A 4 -8.46 4.26 -2.34
C GLU A 4 -6.97 4.02 -2.53
N PHE A 5 -6.56 2.77 -2.74
CA PHE A 5 -5.17 2.45 -3.03
C PHE A 5 -4.68 3.11 -4.32
N HIS A 6 -5.51 3.11 -5.36
CA HIS A 6 -5.16 3.72 -6.64
C HIS A 6 -5.01 5.25 -6.52
N ARG A 7 -5.89 5.91 -5.74
CA ARG A 7 -5.77 7.34 -5.42
C ARG A 7 -4.48 7.63 -4.63
N MET A 8 -4.14 6.79 -3.66
CA MET A 8 -2.92 6.92 -2.86
C MET A 8 -1.65 6.74 -3.71
N ALA A 9 -1.64 5.73 -4.59
CA ALA A 9 -0.51 5.46 -5.48
C ALA A 9 -0.26 6.61 -6.47
N LYS A 10 -1.34 7.23 -6.97
CA LYS A 10 -1.25 8.42 -7.82
C LYS A 10 -0.64 9.61 -7.05
N ALA A 11 -1.11 9.89 -5.83
CA ALA A 11 -0.55 10.97 -5.01
C ALA A 11 0.94 10.77 -4.70
N VAL A 12 1.34 9.56 -4.33
CA VAL A 12 2.76 9.22 -4.07
C VAL A 12 3.59 9.33 -5.35
N THR A 13 3.06 8.88 -6.49
CA THR A 13 3.79 9.00 -7.76
C THR A 13 4.00 10.46 -8.15
N ASN A 14 2.96 11.29 -8.04
CA ASN A 14 3.04 12.71 -8.36
C ASN A 14 4.06 13.44 -7.47
N GLN A 15 4.13 13.11 -6.18
CA GLN A 15 5.08 13.71 -5.24
C GLN A 15 6.53 13.29 -5.48
N VAL A 16 6.76 12.02 -5.82
CA VAL A 16 8.13 11.44 -5.84
C VAL A 16 8.73 11.46 -7.25
N ALA A 17 7.91 11.34 -8.29
CA ALA A 17 8.35 11.21 -9.68
C ALA A 17 8.10 12.47 -10.51
N ASP A 18 6.92 13.07 -10.43
CA ASP A 18 6.50 14.09 -11.40
C ASP A 18 7.08 15.49 -11.08
N ASN A 19 7.47 15.74 -9.82
CA ASN A 19 8.20 16.95 -9.40
C ASN A 19 9.73 16.88 -9.59
N TYR A 20 10.23 15.92 -10.39
CA TYR A 20 11.66 15.80 -10.75
C TYR A 20 12.67 15.63 -9.60
N TYR A 21 12.24 15.44 -8.36
CA TYR A 21 13.16 15.40 -7.23
C TYR A 21 13.95 14.08 -7.14
N ARG A 22 13.29 12.91 -7.21
CA ARG A 22 13.93 11.59 -7.04
C ARG A 22 13.17 10.44 -7.74
N PRO A 23 13.27 10.33 -9.08
CA PRO A 23 12.59 9.27 -9.83
C PRO A 23 13.06 7.86 -9.44
N ASP A 24 14.26 7.74 -8.90
CA ASP A 24 14.84 6.50 -8.37
C ASP A 24 14.04 5.96 -7.17
N LEU A 25 13.45 6.84 -6.35
CA LEU A 25 12.64 6.45 -5.19
C LEU A 25 11.24 5.96 -5.54
N LYS A 26 10.76 6.19 -6.77
CA LYS A 26 9.40 5.84 -7.20
C LYS A 26 9.05 4.38 -6.92
N LYS A 27 9.96 3.46 -7.29
CA LYS A 27 9.76 2.01 -7.10
C LYS A 27 9.71 1.64 -5.62
N ALA A 28 10.63 2.20 -4.82
CA ALA A 28 10.69 1.95 -3.38
C ALA A 28 9.45 2.49 -2.65
N ALA A 29 8.97 3.67 -3.04
CA ALA A 29 7.77 4.30 -2.47
C ALA A 29 6.51 3.47 -2.75
N LEU A 30 6.33 2.99 -3.98
CA LEU A 30 5.19 2.14 -4.34
C LEU A 30 5.23 0.78 -3.62
N ALA A 31 6.42 0.19 -3.45
CA ALA A 31 6.58 -1.05 -2.70
C ALA A 31 6.18 -0.90 -1.23
N ARG A 32 6.65 0.18 -0.57
CA ARG A 32 6.26 0.51 0.81
C ARG A 32 4.76 0.75 0.94
N LEU A 33 4.15 1.48 0.01
CA LEU A 33 2.71 1.73 0.01
C LEU A 33 1.88 0.43 -0.10
N SER A 34 2.31 -0.52 -0.94
CA SER A 34 1.67 -1.84 -1.07
C SER A 34 1.75 -2.64 0.23
N ALA A 35 2.92 -2.65 0.88
CA ALA A 35 3.11 -3.31 2.16
C ALA A 35 2.20 -2.74 3.25
N VAL A 36 2.15 -1.41 3.40
CA VAL A 36 1.26 -0.74 4.35
C VAL A 36 -0.22 -1.07 4.10
N ASN A 37 -0.66 -1.04 2.84
CA ASN A 37 -2.04 -1.38 2.49
C ASN A 37 -2.41 -2.83 2.84
N ARG A 38 -1.48 -3.78 2.69
CA ARG A 38 -1.68 -5.16 3.14
C ARG A 38 -1.78 -5.24 4.66
N SER A 39 -0.89 -4.59 5.39
CA SER A 39 -0.92 -4.56 6.86
C SER A 39 -2.23 -3.96 7.38
N LEU A 40 -2.68 -2.84 6.81
CA LEU A 40 -3.95 -2.21 7.17
C LEU A 40 -5.15 -3.12 6.92
N LYS A 41 -5.15 -3.92 5.85
CA LYS A 41 -6.21 -4.91 5.61
C LYS A 41 -6.24 -5.98 6.69
N VAL A 42 -5.08 -6.49 7.12
CA VAL A 42 -4.98 -7.51 8.18
C VAL A 42 -5.48 -6.94 9.51
N VAL A 43 -5.05 -5.73 9.87
CA VAL A 43 -5.51 -5.06 11.09
C VAL A 43 -7.03 -4.85 11.06
N LYS A 44 -7.58 -4.38 9.93
CA LYS A 44 -9.03 -4.17 9.77
C LYS A 44 -9.84 -5.47 9.75
N SER A 45 -9.29 -6.56 9.22
CA SER A 45 -10.00 -7.85 9.17
C SER A 45 -9.99 -8.60 10.51
N GLY A 46 -9.22 -8.13 11.50
CA GLY A 46 -9.02 -8.83 12.76
C GLY A 46 -8.23 -10.14 12.59
N PRO A 47 -7.86 -10.79 13.71
CA PRO A 47 -7.21 -12.09 13.67
C PRO A 47 -8.13 -13.12 13.00
N LYS A 48 -7.66 -13.70 11.89
CA LYS A 48 -8.38 -14.78 11.21
C LYS A 48 -8.41 -15.99 12.15
N LYS A 49 -9.58 -16.28 12.74
CA LYS A 49 -9.79 -17.51 13.52
C LYS A 49 -9.49 -18.69 12.61
N LYS A 50 -8.40 -19.41 12.90
CA LYS A 50 -8.03 -20.64 12.21
C LYS A 50 -9.04 -21.69 12.69
N ASN A 51 -10.00 -22.10 11.84
CA ASN A 51 -10.78 -23.31 12.10
C ASN A 51 -9.79 -24.48 12.02
N ARG A 52 -9.16 -24.81 13.15
CA ARG A 52 -8.50 -26.09 13.35
C ARG A 52 -9.66 -27.07 13.51
N GLN A 53 -10.04 -27.73 12.41
CA GLN A 53 -10.83 -28.96 12.53
C GLN A 53 -9.98 -29.94 13.36
N ALA A 54 -10.58 -30.44 14.44
CA ALA A 54 -10.01 -31.48 15.29
C ALA A 54 -10.10 -32.83 14.58
#